data_AF-A0A1F3CDQ2-F1
#
_entry.id   AF-A0A1F3CDQ2-F1
#
_cell.length_a   1.000
_cell.length_b   1.000
_cell.length_c   1.000
_cell.angle_alpha   90.00
_cell.angle_beta   90.00
_cell.angle_gamma   90.00
#
_symmetry.space_group_name_H-M   'P 1'
#
loop_
_entity.id
_entity.type
_entity.pdbx_description
1 polymer ?
#
loop_
_entity_poly.entity_id
_entity_poly.type
_entity_poly.pdbx_seq_one_letter_code
_entity_poly.pdbx_strand_id
1 'polypeptide(L)'
;MELSAEEFIRRFLQHILPCGFYKIRYFGLFASVNRKIKIARCFQLLGTSPEIPSYEGLPCQLILEMLTGKDIFLCPACKKGKLS
;
A
#
# COMPACT_ATOMS: atom_id res chain seq x y z
N MET A 1 0.56 -8.48 -16.63
CA MET A 1 0.64 -9.81 -15.97
C MET A 1 -0.78 -10.31 -15.88
N GLU A 2 -1.13 -11.29 -16.70
CA GLU A 2 -2.48 -11.87 -16.71
C GLU A 2 -2.58 -12.88 -15.56
N LEU A 3 -3.62 -12.76 -14.73
CA LEU A 3 -3.91 -13.70 -13.65
C LEU A 3 -4.97 -14.68 -14.16
N SER A 4 -4.92 -15.93 -13.71
CA SER A 4 -6.03 -16.87 -13.93
C SER A 4 -7.29 -16.35 -13.23
N ALA A 5 -8.46 -16.71 -13.75
CA ALA A 5 -9.74 -16.30 -13.19
C ALA A 5 -9.88 -16.69 -11.71
N GLU A 6 -9.43 -17.89 -11.34
CA GLU A 6 -9.43 -18.36 -9.94
C GLU A 6 -8.56 -17.49 -9.03
N GLU A 7 -7.35 -17.15 -9.47
CA GLU A 7 -6.43 -16.35 -8.66
C GLU A 7 -6.93 -14.91 -8.52
N PHE A 8 -7.57 -14.37 -9.56
CA PHE A 8 -8.25 -13.08 -9.49
C PHE A 8 -9.38 -13.11 -8.46
N ILE A 9 -10.30 -14.08 -8.54
CA ILE A 9 -11.43 -14.21 -7.62
C ILE A 9 -10.94 -14.40 -6.18
N ARG A 10 -9.94 -15.26 -5.97
CA ARG A 10 -9.35 -15.51 -4.64
C ARG A 10 -8.78 -14.25 -4.00
N ARG A 11 -8.07 -13.41 -4.76
CA ARG A 11 -7.54 -12.13 -4.27
C ARG A 11 -8.65 -11.11 -4.05
N PHE A 12 -9.60 -11.03 -4.98
CA PHE A 12 -10.72 -10.11 -4.91
C PHE A 12 -11.57 -10.34 -3.65
N LEU A 13 -11.89 -11.60 -3.35
CA LEU A 13 -12.65 -11.97 -2.16
C LEU A 13 -11.91 -11.68 -0.85
N GLN A 14 -10.57 -11.69 -0.82
CA GLN A 14 -9.80 -11.27 0.35
C GLN A 14 -9.92 -9.77 0.66
N HIS A 15 -10.29 -8.96 -0.33
CA HIS A 15 -10.49 -7.51 -0.17
C HIS A 15 -11.94 -7.13 0.15
N ILE A 16 -12.88 -8.05 -0.03
CA ILE A 16 -14.30 -7.85 0.27
C ILE A 16 -14.56 -8.28 1.69
N LEU A 17 -15.25 -7.43 2.43
CA LEU A 17 -15.66 -7.74 3.78
C LEU A 17 -16.92 -8.63 3.72
N PRO A 18 -16.97 -9.77 4.42
CA PRO A 18 -18.15 -10.64 4.41
C PRO A 18 -19.41 -9.91 4.87
N CYS A 19 -20.58 -10.36 4.43
CA CYS A 19 -21.86 -9.80 4.86
C CYS A 19 -21.98 -9.81 6.40
N GLY A 20 -22.51 -8.71 6.96
CA GLY A 20 -22.65 -8.53 8.42
C GLY A 20 -21.43 -7.94 9.13
N PHE A 21 -20.31 -7.76 8.42
CA PHE A 21 -19.15 -7.05 8.95
C PHE A 21 -19.13 -5.61 8.45
N TYR A 22 -18.73 -4.69 9.32
CA TYR A 22 -18.54 -3.28 8.99
C TYR A 22 -17.05 -2.95 8.90
N LYS A 23 -16.65 -2.14 7.90
CA LYS A 23 -15.27 -1.62 7.82
C LYS A 23 -15.04 -0.62 8.96
N ILE A 24 -14.50 -1.10 10.08
CA ILE A 24 -14.14 -0.20 11.18
C ILE A 24 -12.77 0.41 10.86
N ARG A 25 -12.77 1.68 10.41
CA ARG A 25 -11.54 2.40 10.03
C ARG A 25 -10.67 2.81 11.23
N TYR A 26 -11.26 2.86 12.42
CA TYR A 26 -10.66 3.47 13.62
C TYR A 26 -10.34 2.46 14.73
N PHE A 27 -10.67 1.19 14.56
CA PHE A 27 -10.45 0.14 15.55
C PHE A 27 -9.79 -1.09 14.92
N GLY A 28 -9.20 -1.96 15.75
CA GLY A 28 -8.56 -3.19 15.28
C GLY A 28 -7.06 -3.07 14.99
N LEU A 29 -6.48 -4.09 14.33
CA LEU A 29 -5.04 -4.15 14.05
C LEU A 29 -4.58 -3.04 13.09
N PHE A 30 -5.38 -2.75 12.06
CA PHE A 30 -5.05 -1.80 11.00
C PHE A 30 -5.49 -0.35 11.27
N ALA A 31 -6.05 -0.07 12.45
CA ALA A 31 -6.37 1.30 12.82
C ALA A 31 -5.11 2.17 12.91
N SER A 32 -5.16 3.37 12.34
CA SER A 32 -4.01 4.30 12.32
C SER A 32 -3.49 4.62 13.72
N VAL A 33 -4.38 4.74 14.71
CA VAL A 33 -4.02 4.94 16.13
C VAL A 33 -3.18 3.80 16.70
N ASN A 34 -3.46 2.57 16.28
CA ASN A 34 -2.78 1.38 16.75
C ASN A 34 -1.48 1.12 15.97
N ARG A 35 -1.28 1.76 14.82
CA ARG A 35 -0.13 1.55 13.94
C ARG A 35 1.19 1.72 14.68
N LYS A 36 1.36 2.81 15.43
CA LYS A 36 2.61 3.09 16.16
C LYS A 36 2.95 2.01 17.20
N ILE A 37 1.94 1.48 17.89
CA ILE A 37 2.12 0.51 18.99
C ILE A 37 2.25 -0.92 18.44
N LYS A 38 1.41 -1.28 17.46
CA LYS A 38 1.31 -2.66 16.97
C LYS A 38 2.34 -3.01 15.90
N ILE A 39 2.85 -2.05 15.14
CA ILE A 39 3.87 -2.31 14.11
C ILE A 39 5.11 -2.97 14.73
N ALA A 40 5.61 -2.44 15.85
CA ALA A 40 6.78 -3.01 16.52
C ALA A 40 6.53 -4.48 16.93
N ARG A 41 5.32 -4.77 17.43
CA ARG A 41 4.92 -6.14 17.78
C ARG A 41 4.80 -7.05 16.56
N CYS A 42 4.31 -6.54 15.43
CA CYS A 42 4.27 -7.30 14.18
C CYS A 42 5.68 -7.70 13.71
N PHE A 43 6.63 -6.76 13.71
CA PHE A 43 8.02 -7.02 13.36
C PHE A 43 8.67 -8.07 14.27
N GLN A 44 8.45 -7.98 15.58
CA GLN A 44 8.89 -9.01 16.54
C GLN A 44 8.34 -10.41 16.21
N LEU A 45 7.04 -10.52 15.93
CA LEU A 45 6.40 -11.80 15.61
C LEU A 45 6.86 -12.36 14.26
N LEU A 46 7.19 -11.49 13.31
CA LEU A 46 7.73 -11.85 12.01
C LEU A 46 9.24 -12.13 12.03
N GLY A 47 9.92 -11.92 13.16
CA GLY A 47 11.38 -12.04 13.27
C GLY A 47 12.14 -11.05 12.39
N THR A 48 11.53 -9.90 12.08
CA THR A 48 12.09 -8.86 11.21
C THR A 48 12.29 -7.57 11.99
N SER A 49 13.26 -6.74 11.61
CA SER A 49 13.42 -5.39 12.20
C SER A 49 12.58 -4.40 11.41
N PRO A 50 11.94 -3.40 12.06
CA PRO A 50 11.46 -2.24 11.33
C PRO A 50 12.63 -1.60 10.57
N GLU A 51 12.50 -1.47 9.26
CA GLU A 51 13.45 -0.71 8.45
C GLU A 51 13.22 0.79 8.69
N ILE A 52 14.31 1.54 8.86
CA ILE A 52 14.27 3.00 8.89
C ILE A 52 13.83 3.45 7.50
N PRO A 53 12.80 4.31 7.35
CA PRO A 53 12.36 4.69 6.02
C PRO A 53 13.46 5.54 5.38
N SER A 54 14.13 4.98 4.36
CA SER A 54 15.20 5.62 3.59
C SER A 54 14.75 6.89 2.85
N TYR A 55 13.46 7.21 2.91
CA TYR A 55 12.82 8.29 2.18
C TYR A 55 12.04 9.25 3.10
N GLU A 56 12.31 9.25 4.41
CA GLU A 56 11.69 10.21 5.33
C GLU A 56 11.93 11.66 4.87
N GLY A 57 10.85 12.44 4.82
CA GLY A 57 10.87 13.85 4.41
C GLY A 57 10.88 14.10 2.90
N LEU A 58 11.01 13.06 2.06
CA LEU A 58 10.93 13.24 0.61
C LEU A 58 9.48 13.27 0.12
N PRO A 59 9.16 14.14 -0.87
CA PRO A 59 7.86 14.11 -1.52
C PRO A 59 7.60 12.75 -2.18
N CYS A 60 6.36 12.26 -2.05
CA CYS A 60 5.95 10.97 -2.62
C CYS A 60 6.26 10.86 -4.13
N GLN A 61 6.11 11.96 -4.87
CA GLN A 61 6.47 12.05 -6.29
C GLN A 61 7.91 11.60 -6.54
N LEU A 62 8.85 12.17 -5.80
CA LEU A 62 10.27 11.92 -5.98
C LEU A 62 10.62 10.47 -5.61
N ILE A 63 10.00 9.95 -4.53
CA ILE A 63 10.18 8.55 -4.11
C ILE A 63 9.72 7.61 -5.23
N LEU A 64 8.55 7.88 -5.81
CA LEU A 64 8.00 7.06 -6.88
C LEU A 64 8.83 7.15 -8.16
N GLU A 65 9.34 8.33 -8.52
CA GLU A 65 10.29 8.49 -9.62
C GLU A 65 11.58 7.69 -9.39
N MET A 66 12.17 7.74 -8.19
CA MET A 66 13.37 6.97 -7.84
C MET A 66 13.14 5.45 -7.92
N LEU A 67 11.99 4.97 -7.43
CA LEU A 67 11.69 3.53 -7.37
C LEU A 67 11.30 2.95 -8.73
N THR A 68 10.57 3.72 -9.54
CA THR A 68 10.00 3.24 -10.80
C THR A 68 10.76 3.69 -12.04
N GLY A 69 11.66 4.68 -11.90
CA GLY A 69 12.36 5.34 -13.00
C GLY A 69 11.44 6.16 -13.91
N LYS A 70 10.20 6.44 -13.50
CA LYS A 70 9.18 7.10 -14.31
C LYS A 70 8.49 8.20 -13.53
N ASP A 71 8.28 9.33 -14.18
CA ASP A 71 7.35 10.35 -13.71
C ASP A 71 5.92 9.84 -13.94
N ILE A 72 5.28 9.44 -12.83
CA ILE A 72 3.90 8.96 -12.75
C ILE A 72 2.87 10.02 -13.11
N PHE A 73 3.23 11.30 -13.03
CA PHE A 73 2.34 12.38 -13.45
C PHE A 73 2.40 12.60 -14.95
N LEU A 74 3.38 12.05 -15.68
CA LEU A 74 3.37 12.12 -17.14
C LEU A 74 2.31 11.20 -17.73
N CYS A 75 1.46 11.76 -18.59
CA CYS A 75 0.48 10.99 -19.34
C CYS A 75 1.20 9.95 -20.24
N PRO A 76 0.90 8.65 -20.09
CA PRO A 76 1.56 7.59 -20.85
C PRO A 76 1.25 7.65 -22.35
N ALA A 77 0.13 8.27 -22.74
CA ALA A 77 -0.30 8.39 -24.13
C ALA A 77 0.41 9.53 -24.89
N CYS A 78 0.50 10.73 -24.29
CA CYS A 78 1.03 11.90 -24.98
C CYS A 78 2.41 12.36 -24.49
N LYS A 79 2.91 11.86 -23.35
CA LYS A 79 4.22 12.16 -22.72
C LYS A 79 4.51 13.66 -22.45
N LYS A 80 3.53 14.53 -22.61
CA LYS A 80 3.65 15.99 -22.43
C LYS A 80 2.68 16.52 -21.37
N GLY A 81 1.48 15.95 -21.27
CA GLY A 81 0.48 16.34 -20.27
C GLY A 81 0.82 15.79 -18.89
N LYS A 82 0.60 16.60 -17.86
CA LYS A 82 0.66 16.16 -16.47
C LYS A 82 -0.74 15.80 -15.96
N LEU A 83 -0.87 14.63 -15.36
CA LEU A 83 -2.05 14.18 -14.65
C LEU A 83 -2.04 14.91 -13.29
N SER A 84 -3.05 15.72 -13.00
CA SER A 84 -3.22 16.41 -11.71
C SER A 84 -4.01 15.56 -10.74
#